data_AF-E8Z751-F1
#
_entry.id   AF-E8Z751-F1
#
_cell.length_a   1.000
_cell.length_b   1.000
_cell.length_c   1.000
_cell.angle_alpha   90.00
_cell.angle_beta   90.00
_cell.angle_gamma   90.00
#
_symmetry.space_group_name_H-M   'P 1'
#
loop_
_entity.id
_entity.type
_entity.pdbx_description
1 polymer ?
#
loop_
_entity_poly.entity_id
_entity_poly.type
_entity_poly.pdbx_seq_one_letter_code
_entity_poly.pdbx_strand_id
1 'polypeptide(L)'
;MHVTAPLKPSFLSSFAAFLLADKFCICWCPAMPGFIFVHVPALLDKPIEALLYPEEVTKRTDVRFIRHLRMLFGHELKEVQPIDPKQKEQKVRDLCGSAIAEECESFLQRVECEHLDLVLALTSIDTLVLTLPTLASNTKGVSLYHDGKCKNSLPLNERATDLIKACGLVDKKFYGSCYLTRIEEFMESGDMKPSWRRCDFTLRDCSSDATWVNDLRTSREQSGKQTEEERKWFESLPDRDSEQPRGETQDYLWSQTDDEIEICFKPEWFRAIRAVRRDITVRICPRSLYVRLRGSVLLDVELRHEVKTADSCWVFTQASTNCRSLSRKQQSALVGNV
;
A
#
# COMPACT_ATOMS: atom_id res chain seq x y z
N MET A 1 21.81 5.98 60.79
CA MET A 1 22.85 5.01 60.41
C MET A 1 22.16 3.73 59.99
N HIS A 2 21.84 3.59 58.72
CA HIS A 2 21.14 2.43 58.18
C HIS A 2 22.17 1.37 57.77
N VAL A 3 22.04 0.18 58.38
CA VAL A 3 22.81 -1.02 58.03
C VAL A 3 22.04 -1.74 56.93
N THR A 4 22.59 -1.71 55.72
CA THR A 4 22.16 -2.52 54.58
C THR A 4 22.92 -3.84 54.57
N ALA A 5 22.18 -4.95 54.52
CA ALA A 5 22.73 -6.29 54.34
C ALA A 5 23.28 -6.48 52.91
N PRO A 6 24.37 -7.26 52.71
CA PRO A 6 24.94 -7.49 51.38
C PRO A 6 24.22 -8.64 50.64
N LEU A 7 23.87 -8.37 49.38
CA LEU A 7 23.40 -9.36 48.41
C LEU A 7 24.55 -10.29 47.97
N LYS A 8 24.26 -11.58 47.87
CA LYS A 8 25.18 -12.66 47.47
C LYS A 8 25.65 -12.52 46.01
N PRO A 9 26.90 -12.88 45.67
CA PRO A 9 27.43 -12.83 44.32
C PRO A 9 27.22 -14.16 43.58
N SER A 10 26.61 -14.14 42.40
CA SER A 10 26.64 -15.26 41.45
C SER A 10 26.93 -14.84 40.00
N PHE A 11 27.52 -13.66 39.79
CA PHE A 11 27.93 -13.16 38.47
C PHE A 11 29.45 -13.05 38.28
N LEU A 12 30.25 -13.33 39.32
CA LEU A 12 31.69 -13.09 39.29
C LEU A 12 32.54 -14.31 38.89
N SER A 13 31.98 -15.51 38.69
CA SER A 13 32.80 -16.67 38.27
C SER A 13 33.08 -16.72 36.77
N SER A 14 32.31 -16.02 35.93
CA SER A 14 32.55 -16.00 34.47
C SER A 14 33.48 -14.88 34.01
N PHE A 15 33.82 -13.92 34.88
CA PHE A 15 34.74 -12.82 34.54
C PHE A 15 36.22 -13.20 34.73
N ALA A 16 36.50 -14.21 35.57
CA ALA A 16 37.87 -14.64 35.85
C ALA A 16 38.54 -15.38 34.67
N ALA A 17 37.77 -15.82 33.68
CA ALA A 17 38.30 -16.46 32.47
C ALA A 17 38.80 -15.46 31.41
N PHE A 18 38.56 -14.16 31.58
CA PHE A 18 38.92 -13.12 30.60
C PHE A 18 40.34 -12.55 30.78
N LEU A 19 41.09 -12.95 31.81
CA LEU A 19 42.41 -12.39 32.12
C LEU A 19 43.59 -13.18 31.53
N LEU A 20 43.48 -13.60 30.26
CA LEU A 20 44.56 -14.28 29.53
C LEU A 20 44.77 -13.77 28.09
N ALA A 21 44.35 -12.54 27.77
CA ALA A 21 44.74 -11.90 26.51
C ALA A 21 45.48 -10.58 26.78
N ASP A 22 46.71 -10.48 26.27
CA ASP A 22 47.64 -9.36 26.52
C ASP A 22 47.24 -8.03 25.84
N LYS A 23 46.16 -8.00 25.05
CA LYS A 23 45.57 -6.78 24.50
C LYS A 23 44.07 -6.94 24.32
N PHE A 24 43.27 -6.21 25.09
CA PHE A 24 41.85 -5.99 24.79
C PHE A 24 41.68 -4.55 24.29
N CYS A 25 41.13 -4.40 23.09
CA CYS A 25 40.62 -3.12 22.62
C CYS A 25 39.11 -3.11 22.89
N ILE A 26 38.68 -2.46 23.96
CA ILE A 26 37.26 -2.19 24.20
C ILE A 26 36.94 -0.93 23.40
N CYS A 27 36.48 -1.12 22.17
CA CYS A 27 35.99 -0.03 21.34
C CYS A 27 34.58 0.35 21.82
N TRP A 28 34.47 1.46 22.54
CA TRP A 28 33.18 2.10 22.76
C TRP A 28 32.78 2.78 21.46
N CYS A 29 31.98 2.11 20.63
CA CYS A 29 31.28 2.79 19.55
C CYS A 29 30.10 3.54 20.18
N PRO A 30 30.07 4.89 20.19
CA PRO A 30 28.81 5.59 20.42
C PRO A 30 27.81 5.05 19.40
N ALA A 31 26.58 4.74 19.84
CA ALA A 31 25.51 4.28 18.96
C ALA A 31 25.40 5.26 17.80
N MET A 32 25.94 4.89 16.64
CA MET A 32 25.80 5.72 15.46
C MET A 32 24.30 5.74 15.16
N PRO A 33 23.69 6.91 14.93
CA PRO A 33 22.25 7.04 14.79
C PRO A 33 21.73 6.49 13.45
N GLY A 34 22.48 5.58 12.83
CA GLY A 34 22.18 4.92 11.58
C GLY A 34 21.46 3.58 11.78
N PHE A 35 21.28 2.85 10.68
CA PHE A 35 20.70 1.50 10.71
C PHE A 35 21.34 0.62 9.64
N ILE A 36 21.30 -0.68 9.88
CA ILE A 36 21.77 -1.71 8.94
C ILE A 36 20.63 -2.10 7.99
N PHE A 37 20.96 -2.26 6.71
CA PHE A 37 20.09 -2.84 5.70
C PHE A 37 20.85 -3.89 4.90
N VAL A 38 20.15 -4.77 4.17
CA VAL A 38 20.82 -5.85 3.43
C VAL A 38 20.69 -5.65 1.93
N HIS A 39 21.81 -5.77 1.24
CA HIS A 39 21.91 -5.88 -0.21
C HIS A 39 21.90 -7.35 -0.63
N VAL A 40 20.98 -7.72 -1.51
CA VAL A 40 20.86 -9.05 -2.11
C VAL A 40 21.18 -8.92 -3.60
N PRO A 41 22.42 -9.19 -4.02
CA PRO A 41 22.78 -9.09 -5.44
C PRO A 41 22.11 -10.18 -6.27
N ALA A 42 21.84 -9.91 -7.54
CA ALA A 42 21.33 -10.92 -8.46
C ALA A 42 22.41 -11.93 -8.88
N LEU A 43 23.66 -11.50 -9.01
CA LEU A 43 24.76 -12.36 -9.40
C LEU A 43 25.23 -13.22 -8.22
N LEU A 44 25.32 -14.53 -8.43
CA LEU A 44 25.64 -15.52 -7.38
C LEU A 44 27.09 -15.47 -6.90
N ASP A 45 28.00 -14.91 -7.70
CA ASP A 45 29.40 -14.69 -7.36
C ASP A 45 29.59 -13.56 -6.33
N LYS A 46 28.64 -12.61 -6.27
CA LYS A 46 28.61 -11.55 -5.26
C LYS A 46 27.88 -12.05 -3.99
N PRO A 47 28.47 -11.92 -2.79
CA PRO A 47 27.82 -12.32 -1.54
C PRO A 47 26.65 -11.39 -1.17
N ILE A 48 25.77 -11.86 -0.29
CA ILE A 48 24.78 -10.98 0.37
C ILE A 48 25.53 -10.12 1.39
N GLU A 49 25.31 -8.81 1.38
CA GLU A 49 26.06 -7.86 2.19
C GLU A 49 25.14 -7.05 3.12
N ALA A 50 25.59 -6.86 4.37
CA ALA A 50 24.98 -5.92 5.29
C ALA A 50 25.64 -4.55 5.13
N LEU A 51 24.83 -3.54 4.80
CA LEU A 51 25.27 -2.17 4.57
C LEU A 51 24.79 -1.28 5.71
N LEU A 52 25.63 -0.34 6.14
CA LEU A 52 25.28 0.66 7.15
C LEU A 52 24.87 1.95 6.47
N TYR A 53 23.66 2.44 6.79
CA TYR A 53 23.28 3.81 6.50
C TYR A 53 23.56 4.67 7.74
N PRO A 54 24.50 5.64 7.70
CA PRO A 54 25.02 6.30 8.89
C PRO A 54 24.10 7.41 9.44
N GLU A 55 23.11 7.85 8.67
CA GLU A 55 22.21 8.94 9.07
C GLU A 55 20.93 8.42 9.73
N GLU A 56 20.43 9.19 10.70
CA GLU A 56 19.14 8.92 11.31
C GLU A 56 17.99 9.31 10.38
N VAL A 57 17.08 8.35 10.18
CA VAL A 57 15.86 8.55 9.42
C VAL A 57 14.69 8.64 10.39
N THR A 58 14.39 9.86 10.80
CA THR A 58 13.37 10.16 11.82
C THR A 58 11.95 10.28 11.25
N LYS A 59 11.81 10.42 9.91
CA LYS A 59 10.52 10.56 9.25
C LYS A 59 10.31 9.49 8.20
N ARG A 60 9.10 8.92 8.15
CA ARG A 60 8.70 7.98 7.10
C ARG A 60 8.76 8.59 5.69
N THR A 61 8.54 9.90 5.58
CA THR A 61 8.63 10.66 4.32
C THR A 61 10.04 11.10 3.97
N ASP A 62 11.04 10.74 4.77
CA ASP A 62 12.42 11.11 4.50
C ASP A 62 12.91 10.45 3.21
N VAL A 63 13.15 11.29 2.21
CA VAL A 63 13.58 10.89 0.89
C VAL A 63 15.08 10.60 0.81
N ARG A 64 15.89 10.94 1.83
CA ARG A 64 17.35 10.81 1.80
C ARG A 64 17.78 9.36 1.64
N PHE A 65 17.18 8.46 2.41
CA PHE A 65 17.51 7.04 2.29
C PHE A 65 17.04 6.46 0.94
N ILE A 66 15.87 6.87 0.45
CA ILE A 66 15.39 6.44 -0.87
C ILE A 66 16.32 6.97 -1.97
N ARG A 67 16.81 8.21 -1.84
CA ARG A 67 17.85 8.77 -2.71
C ARG A 67 19.14 7.97 -2.62
N HIS A 68 19.57 7.55 -1.43
CA HIS A 68 20.74 6.71 -1.24
C HIS A 68 20.59 5.36 -1.96
N LEU A 69 19.45 4.67 -1.80
CA LEU A 69 19.16 3.44 -2.54
C LEU A 69 19.22 3.66 -4.07
N ARG A 70 18.69 4.78 -4.56
CA ARG A 70 18.73 5.12 -5.99
C ARG A 70 20.16 5.28 -6.51
N MET A 71 21.07 5.84 -5.70
CA MET A 71 22.50 5.88 -6.05
C MET A 71 23.08 4.48 -6.19
N LEU A 72 22.76 3.57 -5.25
CA LEU A 72 23.27 2.20 -5.27
C LEU A 72 22.77 1.42 -6.49
N PHE A 73 21.48 1.51 -6.82
CA PHE A 73 20.92 0.92 -8.05
C PHE A 73 21.57 1.50 -9.32
N GLY A 74 21.82 2.82 -9.33
CA GLY A 74 22.49 3.46 -10.46
C GLY A 74 23.92 2.98 -10.68
N HIS A 75 24.65 2.71 -9.60
CA HIS A 75 26.01 2.16 -9.70
C HIS A 75 26.01 0.73 -10.29
N GLU A 76 25.09 -0.12 -9.84
CA GLU A 76 24.99 -1.49 -10.37
C GLU A 76 24.58 -1.52 -11.85
N LEU A 77 23.64 -0.67 -12.26
CA LEU A 77 23.25 -0.55 -13.66
C LEU A 77 24.44 -0.18 -14.56
N LYS A 78 25.34 0.69 -14.10
CA LYS A 78 26.58 1.03 -14.82
C LYS A 78 27.50 -0.19 -15.01
N GLU A 79 27.59 -1.06 -14.00
CA GLU A 79 28.41 -2.28 -14.09
C GLU A 79 27.82 -3.31 -15.06
N VAL A 80 26.49 -3.46 -15.07
CA VAL A 80 25.81 -4.56 -15.79
C VAL A 80 25.45 -4.18 -17.23
N GLN A 81 25.09 -2.93 -17.50
CA GLN A 81 24.69 -2.45 -18.84
C GLN A 81 25.24 -1.06 -19.13
N PRO A 82 26.43 -0.95 -19.74
CA PRO A 82 26.89 0.33 -20.27
C PRO A 82 25.97 0.76 -21.44
N ILE A 83 25.04 1.69 -21.17
CA ILE A 83 24.17 2.27 -22.20
C ILE A 83 24.96 3.32 -23.00
N ASP A 84 24.72 3.40 -24.31
CA ASP A 84 25.28 4.44 -25.18
C ASP A 84 24.75 5.84 -24.78
N PRO A 85 25.61 6.87 -24.64
CA PRO A 85 25.23 8.23 -24.23
C PRO A 85 23.99 8.80 -24.94
N LYS A 86 23.88 8.61 -26.26
CA LYS A 86 22.75 9.13 -27.06
C LYS A 86 21.42 8.48 -26.70
N GLN A 87 21.44 7.20 -26.29
CA GLN A 87 20.24 6.50 -25.84
C GLN A 87 19.82 6.93 -24.42
N LYS A 88 20.77 7.35 -23.57
CA LYS A 88 20.49 7.89 -22.23
C LYS A 88 19.76 9.22 -22.31
N GLU A 89 20.26 10.13 -23.13
CA GLU A 89 19.64 11.44 -23.36
C GLU A 89 18.20 11.29 -23.85
N GLN A 90 17.97 10.40 -24.83
CA GLN A 90 16.62 10.15 -25.34
C GLN A 90 15.68 9.61 -24.26
N LYS A 91 16.11 8.65 -23.43
CA LYS A 91 15.30 8.15 -22.32
C LYS A 91 14.98 9.22 -21.26
N VAL A 92 15.91 10.12 -20.97
CA VAL A 92 15.66 11.22 -20.03
C VAL A 92 14.67 12.23 -20.62
N ARG A 93 14.76 12.53 -21.92
CA ARG A 93 13.75 13.33 -22.63
C ARG A 93 12.36 12.71 -22.53
N ASP A 94 12.26 11.40 -22.76
CA ASP A 94 11.00 10.66 -22.67
C ASP A 94 10.41 10.68 -21.25
N LEU A 95 11.26 10.72 -20.21
CA LEU A 95 10.85 10.82 -18.80
C LEU A 95 10.42 12.23 -18.36
N CYS A 96 11.03 13.29 -18.91
CA CYS A 96 10.68 14.68 -18.58
C CYS A 96 9.30 15.09 -19.11
N GLY A 97 8.82 14.49 -20.21
CA GLY A 97 7.57 14.91 -20.86
C GLY A 97 7.65 16.30 -21.51
N SER A 98 6.59 16.69 -22.25
CA SER A 98 6.63 17.88 -23.11
C SER A 98 6.61 19.23 -22.38
N ALA A 99 6.19 19.26 -21.11
CA ALA A 99 6.02 20.51 -20.35
C ALA A 99 7.32 21.07 -19.76
N ILE A 100 8.38 20.27 -19.69
CA ILE A 100 9.67 20.61 -19.07
C ILE A 100 10.83 20.43 -20.07
N ALA A 101 10.53 20.31 -21.35
CA ALA A 101 11.49 19.94 -22.39
C ALA A 101 12.61 20.98 -22.55
N GLU A 102 12.29 22.28 -22.47
CA GLU A 102 13.27 23.37 -22.55
C GLU A 102 14.25 23.38 -21.37
N GLU A 103 13.74 23.15 -20.15
CA GLU A 103 14.58 23.03 -18.95
C GLU A 103 15.40 21.73 -18.96
N CYS A 104 14.83 20.62 -19.48
CA CYS A 104 15.55 19.37 -19.64
C CYS A 104 16.65 19.45 -20.71
N GLU A 105 16.49 20.20 -21.80
CA GLU A 105 17.58 20.45 -22.77
C GLU A 105 18.74 21.23 -22.15
N SER A 106 18.42 22.32 -21.44
CA SER A 106 19.40 23.11 -20.67
C SER A 106 20.14 22.27 -19.63
N PHE A 107 19.43 21.36 -18.96
CA PHE A 107 20.00 20.40 -18.02
C PHE A 107 20.90 19.39 -18.72
N LEU A 108 20.43 18.73 -19.78
CA LEU A 108 21.19 17.72 -20.55
C LEU A 108 22.50 18.29 -21.11
N GLN A 109 22.51 19.54 -21.58
CA GLN A 109 23.72 20.20 -22.09
C GLN A 109 24.77 20.48 -20.99
N ARG A 110 24.37 20.52 -19.72
CA ARG A 110 25.24 20.86 -18.58
C ARG A 110 25.66 19.66 -17.75
N VAL A 111 25.12 18.48 -18.05
CA VAL A 111 25.17 17.31 -17.18
C VAL A 111 26.03 16.23 -17.84
N GLU A 112 27.12 15.87 -17.20
CA GLU A 112 28.00 14.79 -17.68
C GLU A 112 27.24 13.45 -17.75
N CYS A 113 27.62 12.57 -18.68
CA CYS A 113 26.99 11.26 -18.91
C CYS A 113 26.80 10.41 -17.63
N GLU A 114 27.69 10.57 -16.65
CA GLU A 114 27.62 9.84 -15.38
C GLU A 114 26.43 10.23 -14.50
N HIS A 115 25.95 11.47 -14.62
CA HIS A 115 24.80 12.00 -13.90
C HIS A 115 23.47 11.63 -14.58
N LEU A 116 23.49 11.42 -15.90
CA LEU A 116 22.35 10.90 -16.68
C LEU A 116 21.96 9.47 -16.26
N ASP A 117 22.95 8.61 -16.01
CA ASP A 117 22.72 7.26 -15.44
C ASP A 117 22.05 7.33 -14.08
N LEU A 118 22.50 8.29 -13.25
CA LEU A 118 21.93 8.50 -11.94
C LEU A 118 20.48 8.98 -12.05
N VAL A 119 20.18 9.89 -12.96
CA VAL A 119 18.80 10.36 -13.23
C VAL A 119 17.90 9.21 -13.67
N LEU A 120 18.35 8.33 -14.55
CA LEU A 120 17.58 7.15 -14.97
C LEU A 120 17.32 6.20 -13.80
N ALA A 121 18.34 5.89 -13.00
CA ALA A 121 18.23 5.04 -11.81
C ALA A 121 17.38 5.67 -10.68
N LEU A 122 17.36 7.00 -10.58
CA LEU A 122 16.55 7.73 -9.60
C LEU A 122 15.03 7.59 -9.84
N THR A 123 14.59 7.07 -11.00
CA THR A 123 13.17 7.03 -11.40
C THR A 123 12.54 5.63 -11.40
N SER A 124 13.25 4.57 -10.99
CA SER A 124 12.78 3.18 -11.18
C SER A 124 12.63 2.33 -9.92
N ILE A 125 12.93 2.84 -8.72
CA ILE A 125 12.76 2.03 -7.49
C ILE A 125 11.27 1.81 -7.22
N ASP A 126 10.89 0.54 -7.15
CA ASP A 126 9.63 0.07 -6.63
C ASP A 126 9.84 -0.56 -5.24
N THR A 127 8.79 -0.57 -4.43
CA THR A 127 8.84 -1.06 -3.04
C THR A 127 7.74 -2.09 -2.81
N LEU A 128 8.16 -3.32 -2.50
CA LEU A 128 7.28 -4.35 -1.98
C LEU A 128 7.30 -4.33 -0.44
N VAL A 129 6.19 -3.93 0.16
CA VAL A 129 5.98 -4.04 1.60
C VAL A 129 5.59 -5.48 1.94
N LEU A 130 6.38 -6.16 2.77
CA LEU A 130 6.16 -7.56 3.17
C LEU A 130 5.34 -7.63 4.46
N THR A 131 5.71 -6.83 5.45
CA THR A 131 4.97 -6.65 6.70
C THR A 131 4.81 -5.17 6.99
N LEU A 132 3.72 -4.81 7.66
CA LEU A 132 3.56 -3.49 8.27
C LEU A 132 4.02 -3.56 9.72
N PRO A 133 4.71 -2.53 10.24
CA PRO A 133 4.99 -2.52 11.66
C PRO A 133 3.68 -2.28 12.42
N THR A 134 3.61 -2.77 13.65
CA THR A 134 2.42 -2.62 14.49
C THR A 134 2.87 -2.64 15.94
N LEU A 135 2.59 -1.54 16.65
CA LEU A 135 3.00 -1.34 18.04
C LEU A 135 2.39 -2.41 18.97
N ALA A 136 1.11 -2.74 18.80
CA ALA A 136 0.37 -3.65 19.68
C ALA A 136 0.94 -5.08 19.70
N SER A 137 1.35 -5.59 18.54
CA SER A 137 1.94 -6.92 18.38
C SER A 137 3.46 -6.91 18.38
N ASN A 138 4.09 -5.73 18.51
CA ASN A 138 5.52 -5.51 18.31
C ASN A 138 6.04 -6.08 16.96
N THR A 139 5.17 -6.11 15.95
CA THR A 139 5.53 -6.58 14.62
C THR A 139 6.39 -5.51 13.96
N LYS A 140 7.50 -5.92 13.35
CA LYS A 140 8.36 -5.03 12.57
C LYS A 140 7.94 -5.05 11.10
N GLY A 141 8.01 -3.88 10.46
CA GLY A 141 7.72 -3.73 9.04
C GLY A 141 8.96 -4.03 8.22
N VAL A 142 8.86 -4.95 7.27
CA VAL A 142 9.93 -5.33 6.36
C VAL A 142 9.52 -4.93 4.95
N SER A 143 10.42 -4.24 4.25
CA SER A 143 10.22 -3.79 2.87
C SER A 143 11.38 -4.21 1.99
N LEU A 144 11.06 -4.68 0.80
CA LEU A 144 11.99 -5.00 -0.28
C LEU A 144 11.95 -3.90 -1.34
N TYR A 145 13.08 -3.26 -1.60
CA TYR A 145 13.27 -2.33 -2.70
C TYR A 145 13.90 -3.05 -3.89
N HIS A 146 13.35 -2.85 -5.07
CA HIS A 146 13.85 -3.43 -6.32
C HIS A 146 13.67 -2.46 -7.49
N ASP A 147 14.34 -2.71 -8.60
CA ASP A 147 14.07 -1.98 -9.83
C ASP A 147 12.73 -2.47 -10.43
N GLY A 148 11.74 -1.57 -10.55
CA GLY A 148 10.41 -1.88 -11.08
C GLY A 148 10.34 -1.94 -12.60
N LYS A 149 11.32 -1.37 -13.32
CA LYS A 149 11.30 -1.21 -14.78
C LYS A 149 12.16 -2.26 -15.50
N CYS A 150 13.13 -2.88 -14.83
CA CYS A 150 14.12 -3.76 -15.45
C CYS A 150 13.75 -5.27 -15.45
N LYS A 151 12.47 -5.62 -15.56
CA LYS A 151 11.98 -7.00 -15.42
C LYS A 151 12.58 -8.02 -16.40
N ASN A 152 13.21 -7.57 -17.50
CA ASN A 152 13.78 -8.44 -18.54
C ASN A 152 15.21 -8.07 -18.96
N SER A 153 15.79 -6.99 -18.41
CA SER A 153 17.13 -6.52 -18.78
C SER A 153 18.21 -6.95 -17.78
N LEU A 154 17.81 -7.27 -16.55
CA LEU A 154 18.71 -7.68 -15.48
C LEU A 154 18.57 -9.18 -15.18
N PRO A 155 19.62 -9.83 -14.67
CA PRO A 155 19.57 -11.25 -14.29
C PRO A 155 18.52 -11.49 -13.19
N LEU A 156 17.89 -12.66 -13.22
CA LEU A 156 16.96 -13.10 -12.18
C LEU A 156 17.69 -13.20 -10.83
N ASN A 157 17.15 -12.55 -9.81
CA ASN A 157 17.66 -12.64 -8.45
C ASN A 157 17.00 -13.82 -7.74
N GLU A 158 17.61 -15.00 -7.87
CA GLU A 158 17.09 -16.24 -7.26
C GLU A 158 16.99 -16.12 -5.74
N ARG A 159 18.01 -15.52 -5.09
CA ARG A 159 18.06 -15.36 -3.63
C ARG A 159 16.90 -14.50 -3.10
N ALA A 160 16.68 -13.33 -3.69
CA ALA A 160 15.57 -12.47 -3.30
C ALA A 160 14.22 -13.14 -3.63
N THR A 161 14.11 -13.76 -4.81
CA THR A 161 12.91 -14.47 -5.24
C THR A 161 12.56 -15.61 -4.28
N ASP A 162 13.53 -16.42 -3.85
CA ASP A 162 13.30 -17.55 -2.95
C ASP A 162 12.97 -17.11 -1.52
N LEU A 163 13.56 -16.02 -1.03
CA LEU A 163 13.14 -15.40 0.22
C LEU A 163 11.67 -14.94 0.15
N ILE A 164 11.24 -14.36 -0.97
CA ILE A 164 9.86 -13.91 -1.15
C ILE A 164 8.89 -15.09 -1.31
N LYS A 165 9.30 -16.17 -1.98
CA LYS A 165 8.54 -17.43 -1.99
C LYS A 165 8.40 -18.00 -0.57
N ALA A 166 9.47 -17.97 0.23
CA ALA A 166 9.43 -18.40 1.63
C ALA A 166 8.47 -17.54 2.48
N CYS A 167 8.22 -16.28 2.10
CA CYS A 167 7.20 -15.41 2.69
C CYS A 167 5.76 -15.72 2.20
N GLY A 168 5.55 -16.73 1.34
CA GLY A 168 4.24 -17.11 0.79
C GLY A 168 3.83 -16.38 -0.50
N LEU A 169 4.74 -15.68 -1.18
CA LEU A 169 4.47 -15.03 -2.48
C LEU A 169 5.14 -15.79 -3.61
N VAL A 170 4.56 -16.93 -4.00
CA VAL A 170 5.20 -17.92 -4.88
C VAL A 170 5.45 -17.40 -6.30
N ASP A 171 4.56 -16.54 -6.81
CA ASP A 171 4.60 -16.10 -8.22
C ASP A 171 5.44 -14.83 -8.46
N LYS A 172 5.95 -14.19 -7.40
CA LYS A 172 6.73 -12.95 -7.55
C LYS A 172 8.19 -13.24 -7.84
N LYS A 173 8.68 -12.73 -8.98
CA LYS A 173 10.08 -12.79 -9.41
C LYS A 173 10.71 -11.40 -9.38
N PHE A 174 11.98 -11.32 -8.97
CA PHE A 174 12.76 -10.09 -8.94
C PHE A 174 14.00 -10.21 -9.82
N TYR A 175 14.36 -9.12 -10.48
CA TYR A 175 15.49 -9.04 -11.41
C TYR A 175 16.41 -7.91 -10.98
N GLY A 176 17.73 -8.12 -11.08
CA GLY A 176 18.73 -7.19 -10.55
C GLY A 176 18.85 -7.24 -9.01
N SER A 177 19.68 -6.38 -8.42
CA SER A 177 19.79 -6.36 -6.96
C SER A 177 18.49 -5.97 -6.29
N CYS A 178 18.38 -6.38 -5.03
CA CYS A 178 17.32 -5.94 -4.15
C CYS A 178 17.91 -5.46 -2.82
N TYR A 179 17.21 -4.56 -2.14
CA TYR A 179 17.59 -4.08 -0.82
C TYR A 179 16.46 -4.31 0.18
N LEU A 180 16.78 -4.92 1.31
CA LEU A 180 15.84 -5.21 2.39
C LEU A 180 16.07 -4.27 3.56
N THR A 181 14.98 -3.74 4.10
CA THR A 181 15.03 -2.80 5.24
C THR A 181 13.95 -3.13 6.25
N ARG A 182 14.16 -2.67 7.49
CA ARG A 182 13.23 -2.85 8.60
C ARG A 182 12.84 -1.51 9.23
N ILE A 183 11.59 -1.42 9.62
CA ILE A 183 11.02 -0.32 10.40
C ILE A 183 10.27 -0.89 11.60
N GLU A 184 10.19 -0.11 12.67
CA GLU A 184 9.38 -0.41 13.84
C GLU A 184 8.58 0.82 14.27
N GLU A 185 7.40 0.55 14.84
CA GLU A 185 6.62 1.55 15.55
C GLU A 185 7.13 1.64 16.99
N PHE A 186 7.13 2.86 17.54
CA PHE A 186 7.44 3.11 18.94
C PHE A 186 6.61 4.29 19.46
N MET A 187 6.44 4.36 20.77
CA MET A 187 5.85 5.52 21.44
C MET A 187 6.97 6.38 22.01
N GLU A 188 7.05 7.64 21.56
CA GLU A 188 7.97 8.60 22.15
C GLU A 188 7.42 9.09 23.50
N SER A 189 8.30 9.32 24.47
CA SER A 189 7.89 9.70 25.82
C SER A 189 7.13 11.03 25.80
N GLY A 190 5.82 10.97 26.05
CA GLY A 190 4.93 12.14 26.07
C GLY A 190 4.03 12.27 24.85
N ASP A 191 4.21 11.43 23.83
CA ASP A 191 3.34 11.42 22.65
C ASP A 191 2.15 10.48 22.82
N MET A 192 0.99 10.89 22.26
CA MET A 192 -0.24 10.10 22.24
C MET A 192 -0.42 9.32 20.93
N LYS A 193 0.54 9.40 20.00
CA LYS A 193 0.50 8.75 18.69
C LYS A 193 1.79 7.97 18.43
N PRO A 194 1.71 6.79 17.79
CA PRO A 194 2.89 6.01 17.46
C PRO A 194 3.74 6.73 16.40
N SER A 195 5.04 6.78 16.70
CA SER A 195 6.11 7.21 15.80
C SER A 195 6.78 5.99 15.17
N TRP A 196 7.64 6.21 14.17
CA TRP A 196 8.24 5.16 13.37
C TRP A 196 9.72 5.45 13.22
N ARG A 197 10.55 4.41 13.27
CA ARG A 197 11.98 4.52 12.96
C ARG A 197 12.44 3.35 12.13
N ARG A 198 13.50 3.57 11.36
CA ARG A 198 14.26 2.47 10.77
C ARG A 198 15.08 1.79 11.86
N CYS A 199 15.14 0.48 11.80
CA CYS A 199 15.98 -0.32 12.69
C CYS A 199 16.75 -1.34 11.87
N ASP A 200 17.80 -1.91 12.47
CA ASP A 200 18.71 -2.81 11.76
C ASP A 200 17.94 -3.96 11.11
N PHE A 201 18.29 -4.29 9.88
CA PHE A 201 17.94 -5.53 9.20
C PHE A 201 19.25 -6.22 8.87
N THR A 202 19.48 -7.40 9.45
CA THR A 202 20.77 -8.09 9.42
C THR A 202 20.75 -9.29 8.48
N LEU A 203 21.92 -9.87 8.19
CA LEU A 203 22.01 -11.09 7.37
C LEU A 203 21.21 -12.26 7.97
N ARG A 204 21.08 -12.33 9.31
CA ARG A 204 20.27 -13.35 9.98
C ARG A 204 18.78 -13.22 9.62
N ASP A 205 18.32 -11.99 9.38
CA ASP A 205 16.94 -11.72 9.00
C ASP A 205 16.63 -12.14 7.55
N CYS A 206 17.63 -12.50 6.74
CA CYS A 206 17.47 -13.02 5.37
C CYS A 206 17.27 -14.55 5.30
N SER A 207 17.22 -15.23 6.44
CA SER A 207 16.96 -16.68 6.46
C SER A 207 15.48 -16.98 6.24
N SER A 208 15.18 -18.07 5.52
CA SER A 208 13.83 -18.64 5.42
C SER A 208 13.24 -19.03 6.78
N ASP A 209 14.10 -19.25 7.77
CA ASP A 209 13.74 -19.66 9.13
C ASP A 209 13.60 -18.47 10.09
N ALA A 210 13.79 -17.24 9.59
CA ALA A 210 13.59 -16.05 10.40
C ALA A 210 12.13 -15.98 10.89
N THR A 211 11.94 -15.57 12.14
CA THR A 211 10.62 -15.58 12.78
C THR A 211 9.60 -14.78 11.97
N TRP A 212 9.99 -13.59 11.50
CA TRP A 212 9.12 -12.73 10.70
C TRP A 212 8.67 -13.38 9.37
N VAL A 213 9.48 -14.25 8.78
CA VAL A 213 9.14 -14.98 7.55
C VAL A 213 8.08 -16.03 7.86
N ASN A 214 8.26 -16.80 8.94
CA ASN A 214 7.31 -17.81 9.37
C ASN A 214 5.98 -17.20 9.83
N ASP A 215 6.03 -16.10 10.58
CA ASP A 215 4.85 -15.37 11.02
C ASP A 215 4.05 -14.84 9.82
N LEU A 216 4.75 -14.24 8.84
CA LEU A 216 4.14 -13.75 7.61
C LEU A 216 3.54 -14.87 6.76
N ARG A 217 4.25 -16.00 6.62
CA ARG A 217 3.75 -17.18 5.90
C ARG A 217 2.47 -17.70 6.56
N THR A 218 2.51 -17.90 7.88
CA THR A 218 1.37 -18.41 8.66
C THR A 218 0.18 -17.46 8.58
N SER A 219 0.41 -16.15 8.71
CA SER A 219 -0.64 -15.13 8.58
C SER A 219 -1.29 -15.18 7.19
N ARG A 220 -0.50 -15.32 6.12
CA ARG A 220 -1.04 -15.42 4.74
C ARG A 220 -1.78 -16.71 4.48
N GLU A 221 -1.30 -17.84 5.00
CA GLU A 221 -2.02 -19.11 4.92
C GLU A 221 -3.35 -19.06 5.68
N GLN A 222 -3.38 -18.43 6.85
CA GLN A 222 -4.60 -18.23 7.62
C GLN A 222 -5.58 -17.29 6.90
N SER A 223 -5.12 -16.14 6.40
CA SER A 223 -5.96 -15.24 5.62
C SER A 223 -6.46 -15.90 4.35
N GLY A 224 -5.63 -16.66 3.64
CA GLY A 224 -6.05 -17.40 2.45
C GLY A 224 -7.10 -18.47 2.75
N LYS A 225 -6.93 -19.22 3.86
CA LYS A 225 -7.94 -20.17 4.34
C LYS A 225 -9.22 -19.46 4.76
N GLN A 226 -9.13 -18.35 5.48
CA GLN A 226 -10.30 -17.56 5.88
C GLN A 226 -11.04 -17.01 4.65
N THR A 227 -10.34 -16.46 3.66
CA THR A 227 -10.97 -16.01 2.41
C THR A 227 -11.62 -17.16 1.64
N GLU A 228 -10.98 -18.34 1.61
CA GLU A 228 -11.54 -19.53 0.96
C GLU A 228 -12.71 -20.12 1.75
N GLU A 229 -12.69 -20.06 3.08
CA GLU A 229 -13.78 -20.46 3.97
C GLU A 229 -14.94 -19.47 3.89
N GLU A 230 -14.69 -18.17 3.82
CA GLU A 230 -15.68 -17.13 3.56
C GLU A 230 -16.29 -17.31 2.17
N ARG A 231 -15.47 -17.58 1.13
CA ARG A 231 -15.95 -17.89 -0.21
C ARG A 231 -16.83 -19.15 -0.22
N LYS A 232 -16.37 -20.24 0.40
CA LYS A 232 -17.15 -21.47 0.54
C LYS A 232 -18.41 -21.26 1.37
N TRP A 233 -18.35 -20.44 2.41
CA TRP A 233 -19.50 -20.08 3.22
C TRP A 233 -20.51 -19.31 2.35
N PHE A 234 -20.08 -18.28 1.63
CA PHE A 234 -20.90 -17.54 0.66
C PHE A 234 -21.49 -18.44 -0.43
N GLU A 235 -20.73 -19.40 -0.95
CA GLU A 235 -21.18 -20.37 -1.96
C GLU A 235 -22.07 -21.49 -1.37
N SER A 236 -21.97 -21.76 -0.07
CA SER A 236 -22.78 -22.74 0.65
C SER A 236 -24.06 -22.15 1.24
N LEU A 237 -24.17 -20.81 1.27
CA LEU A 237 -25.44 -20.18 1.52
C LEU A 237 -26.38 -20.66 0.41
N PRO A 238 -27.54 -21.27 0.75
CA PRO A 238 -28.53 -21.54 -0.28
C PRO A 238 -28.81 -20.22 -0.97
N ASP A 239 -28.89 -20.22 -2.31
CA ASP A 239 -29.48 -19.12 -3.06
C ASP A 239 -30.86 -18.88 -2.47
N ARG A 240 -30.92 -17.99 -1.48
CA ARG A 240 -32.14 -17.32 -1.11
C ARG A 240 -32.34 -16.35 -2.26
N ASP A 241 -32.96 -16.86 -3.31
CA ASP A 241 -34.01 -16.14 -4.01
C ASP A 241 -35.11 -15.81 -3.00
N SER A 242 -34.79 -15.06 -1.95
CA SER A 242 -35.74 -14.16 -1.33
C SER A 242 -36.01 -13.17 -2.44
N GLU A 243 -37.09 -13.41 -3.20
CA GLU A 243 -37.67 -12.40 -4.07
C GLU A 243 -37.78 -11.13 -3.24
N GLN A 244 -36.84 -10.21 -3.47
CA GLN A 244 -36.82 -8.93 -2.78
C GLN A 244 -38.18 -8.28 -3.02
N PRO A 245 -38.81 -7.70 -1.99
CA PRO A 245 -40.13 -7.10 -2.14
C PRO A 245 -40.12 -6.14 -3.32
N ARG A 246 -40.91 -6.47 -4.34
CA ARG A 246 -41.05 -5.71 -5.56
C ARG A 246 -42.53 -5.54 -5.84
N GLY A 247 -42.87 -4.40 -6.42
CA GLY A 247 -44.24 -4.13 -6.84
C GLY A 247 -44.27 -3.26 -8.07
N GLU A 248 -45.35 -3.39 -8.82
CA GLU A 248 -45.63 -2.59 -9.99
C GLU A 248 -46.97 -1.90 -9.81
N THR A 249 -46.99 -0.59 -10.05
CA THR A 249 -48.22 0.18 -10.17
C THR A 249 -48.42 0.56 -11.63
N GLN A 250 -49.53 1.24 -11.91
CA GLN A 250 -49.76 1.81 -13.24
C GLN A 250 -48.66 2.81 -13.62
N ASP A 251 -48.02 3.46 -12.64
CA ASP A 251 -47.18 4.64 -12.87
C ASP A 251 -45.68 4.40 -12.61
N TYR A 252 -45.35 3.45 -11.74
CA TYR A 252 -43.97 3.17 -11.35
C TYR A 252 -43.75 1.71 -10.93
N LEU A 253 -42.50 1.30 -11.00
CA LEU A 253 -41.99 0.04 -10.45
C LEU A 253 -41.23 0.39 -9.17
N TRP A 254 -41.30 -0.48 -8.16
CA TRP A 254 -40.49 -0.32 -6.97
C TRP A 254 -39.90 -1.66 -6.53
N SER A 255 -38.70 -1.59 -5.96
CA SER A 255 -38.02 -2.72 -5.33
C SER A 255 -37.36 -2.27 -4.04
N GLN A 256 -37.30 -3.18 -3.07
CA GLN A 256 -36.69 -2.93 -1.77
C GLN A 256 -35.62 -4.00 -1.49
N THR A 257 -34.42 -3.53 -1.15
CA THR A 257 -33.36 -4.34 -0.53
C THR A 257 -33.37 -4.12 0.99
N ASP A 258 -32.49 -4.79 1.72
CA ASP A 258 -32.37 -4.58 3.17
C ASP A 258 -31.92 -3.13 3.50
N ASP A 259 -31.23 -2.47 2.58
CA ASP A 259 -30.62 -1.15 2.81
C ASP A 259 -31.30 0.00 2.04
N GLU A 260 -31.96 -0.29 0.91
CA GLU A 260 -32.42 0.74 -0.04
C GLU A 260 -33.79 0.42 -0.65
N ILE A 261 -34.55 1.47 -0.96
CA ILE A 261 -35.80 1.41 -1.75
C ILE A 261 -35.57 2.16 -3.06
N GLU A 262 -35.76 1.47 -4.19
CA GLU A 262 -35.68 2.06 -5.53
C GLU A 262 -37.09 2.20 -6.12
N ILE A 263 -37.38 3.37 -6.69
CA ILE A 263 -38.66 3.67 -7.37
C ILE A 263 -38.35 4.21 -8.78
N CYS A 264 -38.81 3.49 -9.80
CA CYS A 264 -38.63 3.84 -11.20
C CYS A 264 -39.98 4.15 -11.86
N PHE A 265 -40.22 5.42 -12.19
CA PHE A 265 -41.42 5.83 -12.94
C PHE A 265 -41.34 5.37 -14.40
N LYS A 266 -42.47 4.89 -14.93
CA LYS A 266 -42.54 4.36 -16.29
C LYS A 266 -42.29 5.48 -17.33
N PRO A 267 -41.55 5.20 -18.41
CA PRO A 267 -41.15 6.21 -19.38
C PRO A 267 -42.31 6.85 -20.17
N GLU A 268 -43.47 6.19 -20.20
CA GLU A 268 -44.68 6.64 -20.90
C GLU A 268 -45.14 8.02 -20.41
N TRP A 269 -45.10 8.24 -19.09
CA TRP A 269 -45.42 9.51 -18.44
C TRP A 269 -44.52 10.67 -18.88
N PHE A 270 -43.24 10.39 -19.16
CA PHE A 270 -42.27 11.42 -19.55
C PHE A 270 -42.23 11.64 -21.06
N ARG A 271 -42.49 10.59 -21.85
CA ARG A 271 -42.53 10.65 -23.33
C ARG A 271 -43.76 11.40 -23.83
N ALA A 272 -44.93 11.18 -23.23
CA ALA A 272 -46.19 11.81 -23.64
C ALA A 272 -46.12 13.35 -23.64
N ILE A 273 -45.37 13.93 -22.70
CA ILE A 273 -45.33 15.38 -22.49
C ILE A 273 -43.98 16.03 -22.83
N ARG A 274 -43.02 15.26 -23.39
CA ARG A 274 -41.61 15.65 -23.56
C ARG A 274 -41.05 16.33 -22.31
N ALA A 275 -41.13 15.62 -21.18
CA ALA A 275 -40.72 16.15 -19.89
C ALA A 275 -39.23 16.52 -19.88
N VAL A 276 -38.92 17.68 -19.32
CA VAL A 276 -37.55 18.08 -18.98
C VAL A 276 -37.38 18.10 -17.46
N ARG A 277 -36.14 18.10 -16.96
CA ARG A 277 -35.85 18.06 -15.52
C ARG A 277 -36.60 19.12 -14.70
N ARG A 278 -36.84 20.31 -15.28
CA ARG A 278 -37.58 21.42 -14.62
C ARG A 278 -39.06 21.11 -14.38
N ASP A 279 -39.62 20.16 -15.11
CA ASP A 279 -41.02 19.75 -14.97
C ASP A 279 -41.27 18.83 -13.77
N ILE A 280 -40.20 18.35 -13.14
CA ILE A 280 -40.23 17.32 -12.09
C ILE A 280 -39.93 17.99 -10.75
N THR A 281 -40.82 17.81 -9.78
CA THR A 281 -40.60 18.18 -8.38
C THR A 281 -40.54 16.91 -7.56
N VAL A 282 -39.39 16.62 -6.94
CA VAL A 282 -39.20 15.50 -6.00
C VAL A 282 -38.92 16.08 -4.61
N ARG A 283 -39.66 15.66 -3.59
CA ARG A 283 -39.40 15.97 -2.19
C ARG A 283 -39.29 14.67 -1.42
N ILE A 284 -38.12 14.45 -0.83
CA ILE A 284 -37.83 13.30 0.02
C ILE A 284 -37.75 13.83 1.45
N CYS A 285 -38.73 13.47 2.28
CA CYS A 285 -38.79 13.78 3.70
C CYS A 285 -38.56 12.48 4.48
N PRO A 286 -38.19 12.55 5.78
CA PRO A 286 -37.89 11.35 6.57
C PRO A 286 -39.00 10.30 6.53
N ARG A 287 -40.27 10.71 6.55
CA ARG A 287 -41.43 9.80 6.51
C ARG A 287 -42.33 9.98 5.30
N SER A 288 -41.93 10.74 4.28
CA SER A 288 -42.79 10.92 3.11
C SER A 288 -42.02 11.13 1.83
N LEU A 289 -42.60 10.66 0.73
CA LEU A 289 -42.06 10.81 -0.60
C LEU A 289 -43.11 11.44 -1.51
N TYR A 290 -42.73 12.56 -2.11
CA TYR A 290 -43.60 13.32 -3.01
C TYR A 290 -42.93 13.53 -4.36
N VAL A 291 -43.63 13.15 -5.43
CA VAL A 291 -43.20 13.32 -6.82
C VAL A 291 -44.33 13.94 -7.63
N ARG A 292 -44.05 15.07 -8.26
CA ARG A 292 -44.98 15.80 -9.13
C ARG A 292 -44.35 16.07 -10.49
N LEU A 293 -45.12 15.87 -11.55
CA LEU A 293 -44.77 16.12 -12.94
C LEU A 293 -45.75 17.13 -13.57
N ARG A 294 -45.28 18.32 -13.97
CA ARG A 294 -46.09 19.41 -14.57
C ARG A 294 -47.46 19.65 -13.90
N GLY A 295 -47.49 19.65 -12.57
CA GLY A 295 -48.72 19.89 -11.79
C GLY A 295 -49.51 18.64 -11.46
N SER A 296 -49.29 17.51 -12.14
CA SER A 296 -49.86 16.21 -11.80
C SER A 296 -49.02 15.51 -10.73
N VAL A 297 -49.65 15.08 -9.64
CA VAL A 297 -48.98 14.30 -8.59
C VAL A 297 -48.89 12.85 -9.06
N LEU A 298 -47.67 12.34 -9.17
CA LEU A 298 -47.39 10.95 -9.56
C LEU A 298 -47.23 10.05 -8.33
N LEU A 299 -46.74 10.60 -7.23
CA LEU A 299 -46.55 9.89 -5.99
C LEU A 299 -46.68 10.86 -4.82
N ASP A 300 -47.53 10.54 -3.86
CA ASP A 300 -47.63 11.24 -2.58
C ASP A 300 -47.94 10.19 -1.52
N VAL A 301 -46.90 9.73 -0.84
CA VAL A 301 -46.99 8.58 0.07
C VAL A 301 -46.29 8.85 1.38
N GLU A 302 -46.90 8.35 2.46
CA GLU A 302 -46.23 8.23 3.74
C GLU A 302 -45.41 6.93 3.77
N LEU A 303 -44.13 7.06 4.07
CA LEU A 303 -43.22 5.92 4.20
C LEU A 303 -43.49 5.22 5.52
N ARG A 304 -43.49 3.89 5.49
CA ARG A 304 -43.71 3.08 6.69
C ARG A 304 -42.65 3.36 7.75
N HIS A 305 -41.42 3.63 7.33
CA HIS A 305 -40.25 3.83 8.18
C HIS A 305 -39.50 5.10 7.77
N GLU A 306 -38.66 5.61 8.68
CA GLU A 306 -37.85 6.80 8.42
C GLU A 306 -36.68 6.51 7.48
N VAL A 307 -36.49 7.37 6.48
CA VAL A 307 -35.36 7.33 5.54
C VAL A 307 -34.37 8.46 5.82
N LYS A 308 -33.08 8.17 5.62
CA LYS A 308 -32.01 9.18 5.71
C LYS A 308 -32.07 10.08 4.47
N THR A 309 -32.68 11.24 4.61
CA THR A 309 -32.85 12.20 3.49
C THR A 309 -31.53 12.70 2.91
N ALA A 310 -30.46 12.78 3.73
CA ALA A 310 -29.13 13.21 3.30
C ALA A 310 -28.47 12.24 2.30
N ASP A 311 -28.77 10.95 2.42
CA ASP A 311 -28.20 9.88 1.59
C ASP A 311 -29.13 9.53 0.41
N SER A 312 -30.33 10.10 0.39
CA SER A 312 -31.34 9.86 -0.65
C SER A 312 -31.06 10.71 -1.88
N CYS A 313 -31.17 10.11 -3.07
CA CYS A 313 -30.99 10.82 -4.33
C CYS A 313 -32.10 10.51 -5.33
N TRP A 314 -32.27 11.38 -6.33
CA TRP A 314 -33.13 11.13 -7.48
C TRP A 314 -32.39 11.51 -8.75
N VAL A 315 -32.63 10.75 -9.82
CA VAL A 315 -31.99 10.94 -11.11
C VAL A 315 -33.07 10.99 -12.20
N PHE A 316 -32.91 11.91 -13.14
CA PHE A 316 -33.71 11.96 -14.36
C PHE A 316 -32.83 11.65 -15.56
N THR A 317 -33.04 10.50 -16.17
CA THR A 317 -32.33 10.07 -17.36
C THR A 317 -33.27 10.23 -18.56
N GLN A 318 -32.93 11.11 -19.49
CA GLN A 318 -33.58 11.09 -20.81
C GLN A 318 -33.12 9.82 -21.50
N ALA A 319 -34.02 8.87 -21.69
CA ALA A 319 -33.71 7.65 -22.41
C ALA A 319 -33.37 8.01 -23.87
N SER A 320 -32.08 8.16 -24.18
CA SER A 320 -31.59 7.71 -25.47
C SER A 320 -31.83 6.21 -25.52
N THR A 321 -32.44 5.76 -26.60
CA THR A 321 -32.70 4.34 -26.91
C THR A 321 -31.56 3.45 -26.40
N ASN A 322 -31.92 2.55 -25.47
CA ASN A 322 -31.08 1.53 -24.81
C ASN A 322 -30.10 2.02 -23.73
N CYS A 323 -30.52 1.93 -22.46
CA CYS A 323 -29.59 1.82 -21.33
C CYS A 323 -30.07 0.73 -20.36
N ARG A 324 -29.35 -0.40 -20.36
CA ARG A 324 -29.28 -1.33 -19.23
C ARG A 324 -28.34 -0.71 -18.19
N SER A 325 -28.80 -0.68 -16.94
CA SER A 325 -28.07 -0.54 -15.67
C SER A 325 -26.55 -0.28 -15.76
N LEU A 326 -26.12 0.90 -15.29
CA LEU A 326 -24.75 1.15 -14.83
C LEU A 326 -24.79 1.49 -13.35
N SER A 327 -24.48 0.50 -12.51
CA SER A 327 -24.20 0.69 -11.09
C SER A 327 -22.86 1.40 -10.93
N ARG A 328 -22.83 2.40 -10.03
CA ARG A 328 -21.64 3.17 -9.73
C ARG A 328 -20.82 2.42 -8.69
N LYS A 329 -19.54 2.18 -9.01
CA LYS A 329 -18.49 1.70 -8.11
C LYS A 329 -18.47 2.51 -6.81
N GLN A 330 -18.46 1.82 -5.69
CA GLN A 330 -18.07 2.33 -4.37
C GLN A 330 -16.72 3.06 -4.48
N GLN A 331 -16.71 4.35 -4.15
CA GLN A 331 -15.52 5.04 -3.68
C GLN A 331 -15.68 5.20 -2.17
N SER A 332 -15.05 4.29 -1.43
CA SER A 332 -14.85 4.41 0.01
C SER A 332 -13.90 5.59 0.29
N ALA A 333 -14.47 6.70 0.72
CA ALA A 333 -13.74 7.77 1.40
C ALA A 333 -13.90 7.57 2.92
N LEU A 334 -12.88 6.98 3.54
CA LEU A 334 -12.70 7.06 4.99
C LEU A 334 -12.24 8.50 5.30
N VAL A 335 -13.17 9.32 5.79
CA VAL A 335 -12.81 10.57 6.47
C VAL A 335 -12.49 10.20 7.92
N GLY A 336 -11.22 10.37 8.29
CA GLY A 336 -10.76 10.24 9.66
C GLY A 336 -11.31 11.37 10.53
N ASN A 337 -11.76 11.02 11.72
CA ASN A 337 -12.02 11.96 12.79
C ASN A 337 -10.70 12.65 13.21
N VAL A 338 -10.78 13.97 13.39
CA VAL A 338 -9.90 14.74 14.28
C VAL A 338 -10.67 15.01 15.55
#